data_AF-A0A972Y1Z5-F1
#
_entry.id   AF-A0A972Y1Z5-F1
#
_cell.length_a   1.000
_cell.length_b   1.000
_cell.length_c   1.000
_cell.angle_alpha   90.00
_cell.angle_beta   90.00
_cell.angle_gamma   90.00
#
_symmetry.space_group_name_H-M   'P 1'
#
loop_
_entity.id
_entity.type
_entity.pdbx_description
1 polymer ?
#
loop_
_entity_poly.entity_id
_entity_poly.type
_entity_poly.pdbx_seq_one_letter_code
_entity_poly.pdbx_strand_id
1 'polypeptide(L)'
;KNNSTKDDYLITVSSPIADKVEIHMHAMQDGMMIMKKINQVKIGSMKTKNFEPGGLHLMIFNPQYLPKKGERFPLELNFKYAGKVTVDVAIEKQGHVHNHH
;
A
#
# COMPACT_ATOMS: atom_id res chain seq x y z
N LYS A 1 -3.26 -10.47 -6.38
CA LYS A 1 -4.25 -11.57 -6.27
C LYS A 1 -3.60 -12.71 -5.49
N ASN A 2 -4.30 -13.31 -4.52
CA ASN A 2 -3.85 -14.54 -3.87
C ASN A 2 -4.37 -15.74 -4.70
N ASN A 3 -3.46 -16.56 -5.23
CA ASN A 3 -3.79 -17.76 -6.02
C ASN A 3 -3.71 -19.06 -5.19
N SER A 4 -3.57 -18.96 -3.87
CA SER A 4 -3.55 -20.09 -2.95
C SER A 4 -4.95 -20.41 -2.43
N THR A 5 -5.13 -21.64 -1.96
CA THR A 5 -6.30 -22.10 -1.21
C THR A 5 -6.27 -21.67 0.26
N LYS A 6 -5.20 -21.01 0.71
CA LYS A 6 -5.06 -20.45 2.05
C LYS A 6 -5.12 -18.92 2.00
N ASP A 7 -5.62 -18.32 3.08
CA ASP A 7 -5.56 -16.88 3.29
C ASP A 7 -4.11 -16.41 3.44
N ASP A 8 -3.80 -15.25 2.88
CA ASP A 8 -2.51 -14.59 3.07
C ASP A 8 -2.69 -13.19 3.64
N TYR A 9 -1.62 -12.65 4.21
CA TYR A 9 -1.62 -11.40 4.94
C TYR A 9 -0.44 -10.57 4.46
N LEU A 10 -0.70 -9.42 3.85
CA LEU A 10 0.34 -8.41 3.64
C LEU A 10 0.66 -7.80 5.00
N ILE A 11 1.85 -8.05 5.51
CA ILE A 11 2.26 -7.65 6.86
C ILE A 11 3.07 -6.35 6.84
N THR A 12 3.94 -6.17 5.85
CA THR A 12 4.76 -4.97 5.73
C THR A 12 4.96 -4.61 4.28
N VAL A 13 5.14 -3.32 4.03
CA VAL A 13 5.55 -2.78 2.73
C VAL A 13 6.80 -1.94 2.95
N SER A 14 7.77 -2.06 2.07
CA SER A 14 8.98 -1.25 2.11
C SER A 14 9.42 -0.85 0.72
N SER A 15 10.21 0.21 0.61
CA SER A 15 10.77 0.67 -0.64
C SER A 15 12.14 1.28 -0.39
N PRO A 16 13.13 1.11 -1.28
CA PRO A 16 14.43 1.76 -1.12
C PRO A 16 14.35 3.28 -1.23
N ILE A 17 13.28 3.84 -1.81
CA ILE A 17 13.16 5.28 -2.01
C ILE A 17 12.57 6.01 -0.81
N ALA A 18 12.18 5.32 0.27
CA ALA A 18 11.52 5.92 1.43
C ALA A 18 11.86 5.22 2.73
N ASP A 19 11.94 6.00 3.82
CA ASP A 19 12.26 5.46 5.14
C ASP A 19 11.15 4.54 5.66
N LYS A 20 9.89 4.86 5.34
CA LYS A 20 8.74 4.11 5.84
C LYS A 20 7.58 4.11 4.86
N VAL A 21 6.98 2.94 4.68
CA VAL A 21 5.72 2.79 3.95
C VAL A 21 4.68 2.20 4.90
N GLU A 22 3.52 2.85 4.98
CA GLU A 22 2.40 2.39 5.81
C GLU A 22 1.19 2.08 4.95
N ILE A 23 0.37 1.14 5.42
CA ILE A 23 -0.90 0.78 4.77
C ILE A 23 -2.03 1.46 5.52
N HIS A 24 -2.86 2.18 4.79
CA HIS A 24 -4.00 2.94 5.32
C HIS A 24 -5.26 2.53 4.58
N MET A 25 -6.39 2.51 5.29
CA MET A 25 -7.71 2.30 4.70
C MET A 25 -8.63 3.45 5.05
N HIS A 26 -9.60 3.74 4.19
CA HIS A 26 -10.73 4.57 4.57
C HIS A 26 -11.72 3.75 5.40
N ALA A 27 -12.15 4.30 6.52
CA ALA A 27 -13.20 3.75 7.37
C ALA A 27 -14.23 4.84 7.66
N MET A 28 -15.50 4.47 7.64
CA MET A 28 -16.58 5.37 8.09
C MET A 28 -16.69 5.23 9.61
N GLN A 29 -16.40 6.30 10.34
CA GLN A 29 -16.55 6.36 11.79
C GLN A 29 -17.44 7.56 12.12
N ASP A 30 -18.57 7.31 12.78
CA ASP A 30 -19.52 8.35 13.21
C ASP A 30 -19.99 9.28 12.08
N GLY A 31 -20.21 8.73 10.88
CA GLY A 31 -20.61 9.51 9.70
C GLY A 31 -19.47 10.25 8.99
N MET A 32 -18.25 10.21 9.52
CA MET A 32 -17.07 10.81 8.93
C MET A 32 -16.17 9.76 8.28
N MET A 33 -15.64 10.07 7.09
CA MET A 33 -14.63 9.25 6.44
C MET A 33 -13.26 9.55 7.06
N ILE A 34 -12.69 8.58 7.76
CA ILE A 34 -11.37 8.67 8.37
C ILE A 34 -10.37 7.76 7.65
N MET A 35 -9.11 8.21 7.59
CA MET A 35 -8.00 7.33 7.21
C MET A 35 -7.50 6.61 8.46
N LYS A 36 -7.52 5.28 8.42
CA LYS A 36 -7.07 4.41 9.50
C LYS A 36 -5.87 3.61 9.03
N LYS A 37 -4.74 3.79 9.72
CA LYS A 37 -3.58 2.91 9.58
C LYS A 37 -3.97 1.48 9.97
N ILE A 38 -3.51 0.52 9.19
CA ILE A 38 -3.66 -0.90 9.47
C ILE A 38 -2.31 -1.60 9.50
N ASN A 39 -2.20 -2.60 10.38
CA ASN A 39 -0.98 -3.36 10.55
C ASN A 39 -0.83 -4.50 9.53
N GLN A 40 -1.94 -4.97 8.97
CA GLN A 40 -1.93 -6.03 7.95
C GLN A 40 -3.18 -6.00 7.08
N VAL A 41 -3.04 -6.47 5.83
CA VAL A 41 -4.16 -6.66 4.91
C VAL A 41 -4.39 -8.14 4.70
N LYS A 42 -5.56 -8.64 5.09
CA LYS A 42 -5.99 -10.01 4.75
C LYS A 42 -6.39 -10.09 3.27
N ILE A 43 -5.75 -11.00 2.55
CA ILE A 43 -6.11 -11.41 1.19
C ILE A 43 -6.63 -12.85 1.26
N GLY A 44 -7.95 -13.00 1.21
CA GLY A 44 -8.58 -14.31 1.28
C GLY A 44 -8.11 -15.26 0.17
N SER A 45 -8.23 -16.56 0.41
CA SER A 45 -7.93 -17.59 -0.60
C SER A 45 -8.62 -17.28 -1.93
N MET A 46 -7.91 -17.37 -3.05
CA MET A 46 -8.44 -17.09 -4.39
C MET A 46 -9.04 -15.68 -4.56
N LYS A 47 -8.78 -14.73 -3.65
CA LYS A 47 -9.28 -13.36 -3.72
C LYS A 47 -8.22 -12.38 -4.21
N THR A 48 -8.71 -11.29 -4.80
CA THR A 48 -7.91 -10.10 -5.12
C THR A 48 -8.26 -9.00 -4.12
N LYS A 49 -7.24 -8.29 -3.65
CA LYS A 49 -7.39 -7.02 -2.96
C LYS A 49 -6.81 -5.92 -3.84
N ASN A 50 -7.63 -4.92 -4.13
CA ASN A 50 -7.23 -3.76 -4.91
C ASN A 50 -6.83 -2.65 -3.94
N PHE A 51 -5.79 -1.91 -4.31
CA PHE A 51 -5.36 -0.69 -3.65
C PHE A 51 -5.77 0.47 -4.54
N GLU A 52 -6.72 1.28 -4.07
CA GLU A 52 -7.40 2.30 -4.86
C GLU A 52 -7.66 3.54 -3.99
N PRO A 53 -7.63 4.76 -4.58
CA PRO A 53 -8.04 5.98 -3.88
C PRO A 53 -9.44 5.84 -3.26
N GLY A 54 -9.63 6.32 -2.03
CA GLY A 54 -10.88 6.18 -1.29
C GLY A 54 -11.11 4.80 -0.64
N GLY A 55 -10.21 3.84 -0.87
CA GLY A 55 -10.20 2.53 -0.22
C GLY A 55 -8.89 2.29 0.52
N LEU A 56 -8.21 1.21 0.15
CA LEU A 56 -6.92 0.80 0.67
C LEU A 56 -5.80 1.49 -0.12
N HIS A 57 -4.87 2.17 0.55
CA HIS A 57 -3.75 2.84 -0.11
C HIS A 57 -2.46 2.74 0.72
N LEU A 58 -1.35 3.03 0.06
CA LEU A 58 -0.02 3.05 0.68
C LEU A 58 0.41 4.50 0.88
N MET A 59 0.78 4.85 2.10
CA MET A 59 1.41 6.13 2.41
C MET A 59 2.91 5.96 2.50
N ILE A 60 3.64 6.79 1.76
CA ILE A 60 5.10 6.83 1.74
C ILE A 60 5.54 8.01 2.60
N PHE A 61 6.32 7.75 3.64
CA PHE A 61 6.83 8.74 4.57
C PHE A 61 8.33 8.93 4.36
N ASN A 62 8.77 10.19 4.40
CA ASN A 62 10.16 10.61 4.19
C ASN A 62 10.80 9.92 2.97
N PRO A 63 10.28 10.18 1.76
CA PRO A 63 10.96 9.72 0.56
C PRO A 63 12.34 10.39 0.47
N GLN A 64 13.40 9.59 0.23
CA GLN A 64 14.77 10.08 0.06
C GLN A 64 14.86 11.10 -1.08
N TYR A 65 14.01 10.94 -2.09
CA TYR A 65 13.81 11.90 -3.16
C TYR A 65 12.35 11.80 -3.64
N LEU A 66 11.83 12.89 -4.21
CA LEU A 66 10.52 12.87 -4.84
C LEU A 66 10.65 12.24 -6.24
N PRO A 67 10.12 11.03 -6.47
CA PRO A 67 10.23 10.39 -7.76
C PRO A 67 9.42 11.17 -8.80
N LYS A 68 9.99 11.31 -10.01
CA LYS A 68 9.38 12.11 -11.07
C LYS A 68 8.26 11.34 -11.76
N LYS A 69 7.34 12.06 -12.41
CA LYS A 69 6.32 11.43 -13.25
C LYS A 69 6.97 10.49 -14.27
N GLY A 70 6.45 9.27 -14.36
CA GLY A 70 6.97 8.25 -15.28
C GLY A 70 8.19 7.49 -14.75
N GLU A 71 8.72 7.89 -13.60
CA GLU A 71 9.71 7.10 -12.88
C GLU A 71 9.05 5.85 -12.28
N ARG A 72 9.84 4.78 -12.19
CA ARG A 72 9.45 3.54 -11.54
C ARG A 72 10.40 3.25 -10.41
N PHE A 73 9.86 2.74 -9.32
CA PHE A 73 10.65 2.29 -8.18
C PHE A 73 10.12 0.95 -7.68
N PRO A 74 11.00 0.09 -7.15
CA PRO A 74 10.58 -1.18 -6.59
C PRO A 74 9.89 -0.96 -5.25
N LEU A 75 8.79 -1.67 -5.04
CA LEU A 75 8.06 -1.77 -3.80
C LEU A 75 8.09 -3.23 -3.34
N GLU A 76 8.64 -3.49 -2.16
CA GLU A 76 8.69 -4.82 -1.57
C GLU A 76 7.47 -5.04 -0.67
N LEU A 77 6.59 -5.93 -1.10
CA LEU A 77 5.40 -6.39 -0.38
C LEU A 77 5.77 -7.68 0.37
N ASN A 78 5.77 -7.63 1.70
CA ASN A 78 6.06 -8.81 2.51
C ASN A 78 4.76 -9.46 2.97
N PHE A 79 4.53 -10.68 2.51
CA PHE A 79 3.39 -11.50 2.88
C PHE A 79 3.76 -12.54 3.93
N LYS A 80 2.82 -12.83 4.83
CA LYS A 80 3.03 -13.78 5.92
C LYS A 80 3.36 -15.19 5.42
N TYR A 81 2.72 -15.65 4.33
CA TYR A 81 2.93 -16.99 3.80
C TYR A 81 3.65 -17.01 2.45
N ALA A 82 3.32 -16.11 1.53
CA ALA A 82 4.03 -16.03 0.25
C ALA A 82 5.44 -15.43 0.38
N GLY A 83 5.76 -14.78 1.50
CA GLY A 83 7.04 -14.10 1.71
C GLY A 83 7.12 -12.79 0.93
N LYS A 84 8.34 -12.41 0.56
CA LYS A 84 8.62 -11.13 -0.09
C LYS A 84 8.30 -11.18 -1.59
N VAL A 85 7.54 -10.19 -2.05
CA VAL A 85 7.19 -9.99 -3.45
C VAL A 85 7.56 -8.55 -3.83
N THR A 86 8.47 -8.39 -4.77
CA THR A 86 8.84 -7.08 -5.30
C THR A 86 7.97 -6.74 -6.50
N VAL A 87 7.40 -5.54 -6.51
CA VAL A 87 6.61 -5.01 -7.63
C VAL A 87 7.14 -3.65 -8.03
N ASP A 88 7.27 -3.39 -9.32
CA ASP A 88 7.64 -2.07 -9.84
C ASP A 88 6.40 -1.17 -9.89
N VAL A 89 6.45 -0.06 -9.16
CA VAL A 89 5.37 0.94 -9.12
C VAL A 89 5.78 2.13 -9.97
N ALA A 90 4.91 2.53 -10.89
CA ALA A 90 5.09 3.74 -11.69
C ALA A 90 4.45 4.95 -10.99
N ILE A 91 5.15 6.09 -11.00
CA ILE A 91 4.57 7.36 -10.54
C ILE A 91 3.66 7.92 -11.63
N GLU A 92 2.36 7.75 -11.43
CA GLU A 92 1.32 8.41 -12.21
C GLU A 92 0.84 9.70 -11.54
N LYS A 93 0.26 10.61 -12.33
CA LYS A 93 -0.16 11.96 -11.92
C LYS A 93 -1.26 12.01 -10.83
N GLN A 94 -1.68 10.87 -10.26
CA GLN A 94 -2.81 10.75 -9.32
C GLN A 94 -2.41 10.23 -7.93
N GLY A 95 -1.17 10.45 -7.49
CA GLY A 95 -0.89 10.43 -6.05
C GLY A 95 -1.65 11.57 -5.38
N HIS A 96 -2.66 11.27 -4.56
CA HIS A 96 -3.28 12.27 -3.68
C HIS A 96 -2.22 12.67 -2.64
N VAL A 97 -1.45 13.70 -2.96
CA VAL A 97 -0.51 14.30 -2.02
C VAL A 97 -1.33 15.15 -1.06
N HIS A 98 -1.66 14.60 0.11
CA HIS A 98 -2.21 15.41 1.19
C HIS A 98 -1.10 16.30 1.73
N ASN A 99 -0.99 17.52 1.20
CA ASN A 99 -0.27 18.60 1.87
C ASN A 99 -1.06 18.95 3.13
N HIS A 100 -0.62 18.47 4.29
CA HIS A 100 -1.00 19.08 5.56
C HIS A 100 -0.20 20.39 5.68
N HIS A 101 -0.91 21.51 5.71
CA HIS A 101 -0.38 22.80 6.17
C HIS A 101 -0.88 23.04 7.59
#